data_AF-A0A2S6HJ42-F1
#
_entry.id   AF-A0A2S6HJ42-F1
#
_cell.length_a   1.000
_cell.length_b   1.000
_cell.length_c   1.000
_cell.angle_alpha   90.00
_cell.angle_beta   90.00
_cell.angle_gamma   90.00
#
_symmetry.space_group_name_H-M   'P 1'
#
loop_
_entity.id
_entity.type
_entity.pdbx_description
1 polymer ?
#
loop_
_entity_poly.entity_id
_entity_poly.type
_entity_poly.pdbx_seq_one_letter_code
_entity_poly.pdbx_strand_id
1 'polypeptide(L)'
;MTREQAKKNLIALGVAEPTDDQVTNYLNQHNGEVKKIQDDADKWKEEAKKAGDLQTKLDEIEQQNLTELEKEKKAREAAEKATAELQKQLTQSAVQGIFAKANLSGDEFSGMLNALSALGLESAKTSAEAFVAGISKRDEANKTQWQKETFENTPNPGAGDPPANTDPGKKSAAAEYAKQYCQNKNPQPVATPIVGTQPGTLI
;
A
#
# COMPACT_ATOMS: atom_id res chain seq x y z
N MET A 1 45.24 69.92 7.21
CA MET A 1 45.71 71.03 6.34
C MET A 1 46.67 71.91 7.14
N THR A 2 47.73 72.43 6.53
CA THR A 2 48.70 73.33 7.20
C THR A 2 48.32 74.81 7.02
N ARG A 3 48.86 75.69 7.87
CA ARG A 3 48.69 77.16 7.74
C ARG A 3 49.14 77.70 6.38
N GLU A 4 50.24 77.21 5.83
CA GLU A 4 50.68 77.62 4.49
C GLU A 4 49.73 77.15 3.38
N GLN A 5 49.16 75.95 3.50
CA GLN A 5 48.16 75.45 2.56
C GLN A 5 46.86 76.27 2.65
N ALA A 6 46.44 76.62 3.86
CA ALA A 6 45.29 77.51 4.08
C ALA A 6 45.51 78.90 3.45
N LYS A 7 46.71 79.50 3.61
CA LYS A 7 47.07 80.76 2.96
C LYS A 7 47.00 80.66 1.43
N LYS A 8 47.59 79.61 0.84
CA LYS A 8 47.54 79.37 -0.61
C LYS A 8 46.10 79.19 -1.13
N ASN A 9 45.26 78.45 -0.40
CA ASN A 9 43.86 78.25 -0.77
C ASN A 9 43.06 79.56 -0.70
N LEU A 10 43.26 80.38 0.33
CA LEU A 10 42.58 81.66 0.45
C LEU A 10 43.00 82.65 -0.66
N ILE A 11 44.28 82.66 -1.04
CA ILE A 11 44.77 83.43 -2.20
C ILE A 11 44.12 82.93 -3.50
N ALA A 12 44.05 81.61 -3.69
CA ALA A 12 43.39 81.02 -4.86
C ALA A 12 41.88 81.32 -4.91
N LEU A 13 41.24 81.53 -3.76
CA LEU A 13 39.84 81.96 -3.63
C LEU A 13 39.66 83.48 -3.79
N GLY A 14 40.72 84.24 -4.07
CA GLY A 14 40.67 85.67 -4.39
C GLY A 14 41.02 86.62 -3.23
N VAL A 15 41.53 86.11 -2.11
CA VAL A 15 42.02 86.96 -1.00
C VAL A 15 43.48 87.31 -1.24
N ALA A 16 43.75 88.51 -1.77
CA ALA A 16 45.10 88.93 -2.19
C ALA A 16 46.15 88.91 -1.05
N GLU A 17 45.76 89.26 0.18
CA GLU A 17 46.64 89.23 1.36
C GLU A 17 45.85 88.69 2.57
N PRO A 18 45.76 87.36 2.75
CA PRO A 18 44.94 86.77 3.79
C PRO A 18 45.52 87.03 5.17
N THR A 19 44.69 87.59 6.06
CA THR A 19 45.08 87.88 7.44
C THR A 19 45.20 86.60 8.26
N ASP A 20 45.98 86.64 9.35
CA ASP A 20 46.14 85.46 10.22
C ASP A 20 44.82 85.01 10.87
N ASP A 21 43.85 85.91 11.07
CA ASP A 21 42.50 85.58 11.52
C ASP A 21 41.70 84.85 10.44
N GLN A 22 41.77 85.28 9.18
CA GLN A 22 41.12 84.59 8.05
C GLN A 22 41.68 83.18 7.86
N VAL A 23 43.00 83.04 8.00
CA VAL A 23 43.69 81.74 7.93
C VAL A 23 43.29 80.82 9.08
N THR A 24 43.18 81.37 10.30
CA THR A 24 42.75 80.62 11.48
C THR A 24 41.30 80.16 11.36
N ASN A 25 40.39 81.04 10.91
CA ASN A 25 38.99 80.70 10.70
C ASN A 25 38.81 79.62 9.61
N TYR A 26 39.52 79.74 8.49
CA TYR A 26 39.49 78.73 7.43
C TYR A 26 40.00 77.36 7.89
N LEU A 27 41.11 77.32 8.66
CA LEU A 27 41.62 76.08 9.24
C LEU A 27 40.64 75.45 10.23
N ASN A 28 40.01 76.26 11.08
CA ASN A 28 39.03 75.78 12.06
C ASN A 28 37.79 75.22 11.37
N GLN A 29 37.30 75.90 10.33
CA GLN A 29 36.17 75.42 9.53
C GLN A 29 36.52 74.11 8.83
N HIS A 30 37.65 74.07 8.12
CA HIS A 30 38.12 72.86 7.43
C HIS A 30 38.30 71.69 8.40
N ASN A 31 38.91 71.90 9.56
CA ASN A 31 39.08 70.85 10.56
C ASN A 31 37.74 70.40 11.16
N GLY A 32 36.78 71.30 11.34
CA GLY A 32 35.43 70.97 11.77
C GLY A 32 34.67 70.12 10.74
N GLU A 33 34.79 70.45 9.45
CA GLU A 33 34.20 69.69 8.34
C GLU A 33 34.84 68.31 8.20
N VAL A 34 36.18 68.21 8.26
CA VAL A 34 36.88 66.91 8.22
C VAL A 34 36.46 66.03 9.38
N LYS A 35 36.32 66.60 10.59
CA LYS A 35 35.89 65.83 11.76
C LYS A 35 34.46 65.31 11.59
N LYS A 36 33.53 66.13 11.10
CA LYS A 36 32.16 65.69 10.78
C LYS A 36 32.15 64.57 9.74
N ILE A 37 32.95 64.70 8.67
CA ILE A 37 33.03 63.68 7.63
C ILE A 37 33.60 62.37 8.19
N GLN A 38 34.58 62.43 9.09
CA GLN A 38 35.09 61.25 9.78
C GLN A 38 34.03 60.59 10.67
N ASP A 39 33.35 61.38 11.49
CA ASP A 39 32.29 60.89 12.38
C ASP A 39 31.14 60.24 11.57
N ASP A 40 30.75 60.86 10.45
CA ASP A 40 29.78 60.28 9.52
C ASP A 40 30.34 58.99 8.91
N ALA A 41 31.55 59.00 8.35
CA ALA A 41 32.15 57.82 7.73
C ALA A 41 32.23 56.62 8.67
N ASP A 42 32.57 56.84 9.94
CA ASP A 42 32.59 55.80 10.96
C ASP A 42 31.17 55.27 11.25
N LYS A 43 30.17 56.15 11.31
CA LYS A 43 28.76 55.76 11.44
C LYS A 43 28.27 54.93 10.25
N TRP A 44 28.54 55.36 9.01
CA TRP A 44 28.18 54.62 7.80
C TRP A 44 28.86 53.26 7.75
N LYS A 45 30.12 53.17 8.23
CA LYS A 45 30.86 51.91 8.32
C LYS A 45 30.25 50.96 9.35
N GLU A 46 29.79 51.46 10.49
CA GLU A 46 29.11 50.65 11.51
C GLU A 46 27.74 50.17 11.02
N GLU A 47 26.97 51.04 10.36
CA GLU A 47 25.69 50.69 9.74
C GLU A 47 25.87 49.64 8.63
N ALA A 48 26.87 49.81 7.76
CA ALA A 48 27.20 48.83 6.73
C ALA A 48 27.58 47.46 7.32
N LYS A 49 28.31 47.45 8.44
CA LYS A 49 28.64 46.21 9.15
C LYS A 49 27.38 45.54 9.71
N LYS A 50 26.50 46.31 10.38
CA LYS A 50 25.22 45.79 10.89
C LYS A 50 24.32 45.25 9.78
N ALA A 51 24.27 45.93 8.63
CA ALA A 51 23.52 45.47 7.48
C ALA A 51 24.08 44.15 6.92
N GLY A 52 25.41 44.03 6.84
CA GLY A 52 26.07 42.77 6.45
C GLY A 52 25.75 41.62 7.41
N ASP A 53 25.85 41.85 8.72
CA ASP A 53 25.55 40.83 9.74
C ASP A 53 24.06 40.39 9.69
N LEU A 54 23.14 41.32 9.41
CA LEU A 54 21.71 41.02 9.24
C LEU A 54 21.44 40.22 7.96
N GLN A 55 22.11 40.53 6.86
CA GLN A 55 21.99 39.78 5.62
C GLN A 55 22.45 38.34 5.80
N THR A 56 23.61 38.13 6.44
CA THR A 56 24.11 36.78 6.71
C THR A 56 23.14 35.96 7.55
N LYS A 57 22.52 36.56 8.59
CA LYS A 57 21.51 35.87 9.41
C LYS A 57 20.25 35.51 8.62
N LEU A 58 19.81 36.36 7.69
CA LEU A 58 18.67 36.06 6.82
C LEU A 58 18.97 34.89 5.90
N ASP A 59 20.14 34.89 5.26
CA ASP A 59 20.57 33.81 4.36
C ASP A 59 20.68 32.46 5.11
N GLU A 60 21.21 32.48 6.34
CA GLU A 60 21.28 31.30 7.22
C GLU A 60 19.89 30.75 7.59
N ILE A 61 18.95 31.63 7.97
CA ILE A 61 17.57 31.25 8.29
C ILE A 61 16.87 30.68 7.06
N GLU A 62 17.05 31.30 5.89
CA GLU A 62 16.44 30.82 4.65
C GLU A 62 16.98 29.44 4.25
N GLN A 63 18.30 29.20 4.35
CA GLN A 63 18.89 27.88 4.12
C GLN A 63 18.41 26.82 5.12
N GLN A 64 18.31 27.17 6.41
CA GLN A 64 17.79 26.27 7.44
C GLN A 64 16.32 25.90 7.17
N ASN A 65 15.48 26.88 6.84
CA ASN A 65 14.08 26.65 6.50
C ASN A 65 13.91 25.77 5.25
N LEU A 66 14.74 25.97 4.22
CA LEU A 66 14.74 25.12 3.03
C LEU A 66 15.08 23.65 3.39
N THR A 67 16.07 23.43 4.25
CA THR A 67 16.45 22.07 4.69
C THR A 67 15.42 21.41 5.59
N GLU A 68 14.75 22.17 6.46
CA GLU A 68 13.64 21.65 7.26
C GLU A 68 12.41 21.31 6.41
N LEU A 69 12.08 22.16 5.43
CA LEU A 69 10.97 21.92 4.50
C LEU A 69 11.17 20.63 3.69
N GLU A 70 12.39 20.37 3.20
CA GLU A 70 12.69 19.12 2.50
C GLU A 70 12.57 17.89 3.41
N LYS A 71 13.02 17.98 4.67
CA LYS A 71 12.86 16.90 5.66
C LYS A 71 11.39 16.64 5.98
N GLU A 72 10.60 17.69 6.19
CA GLU A 72 9.17 17.60 6.46
C GLU A 72 8.43 17.00 5.26
N LYS A 73 8.76 17.42 4.03
CA LYS A 73 8.17 16.84 2.83
C LYS A 73 8.47 15.35 2.72
N LYS A 74 9.72 14.93 2.96
CA LYS A 74 10.11 13.51 2.93
C LYS A 74 9.43 12.70 4.04
N ALA A 75 9.30 13.28 5.24
CA ALA A 75 8.56 12.66 6.35
C ALA A 75 7.08 12.52 6.02
N ARG A 76 6.47 13.53 5.39
CA ARG A 76 5.08 13.51 4.93
C ARG A 76 4.85 12.46 3.83
N GLU A 77 5.72 12.39 2.82
CA GLU A 77 5.65 11.36 1.78
C GLU A 77 5.79 9.94 2.38
N ALA A 78 6.70 9.76 3.35
CA ALA A 78 6.85 8.49 4.06
C ALA A 78 5.60 8.14 4.89
N ALA A 79 5.01 9.11 5.57
CA ALA A 79 3.78 8.93 6.35
C ALA A 79 2.57 8.62 5.45
N GLU A 80 2.45 9.29 4.30
CA GLU A 80 1.41 9.03 3.31
C GLU A 80 1.53 7.62 2.73
N LYS A 81 2.76 7.20 2.37
CA LYS A 81 3.04 5.83 1.92
C LYS A 81 2.71 4.79 2.99
N ALA A 82 3.08 5.04 4.24
CA ALA A 82 2.76 4.15 5.36
C ALA A 82 1.25 4.05 5.58
N THR A 83 0.52 5.15 5.44
CA THR A 83 -0.94 5.19 5.57
C THR A 83 -1.61 4.39 4.45
N ALA A 84 -1.17 4.55 3.20
CA ALA A 84 -1.69 3.80 2.06
C ALA A 84 -1.44 2.29 2.21
N GLU A 85 -0.26 1.90 2.68
CA GLU A 85 0.10 0.50 2.92
C GLU A 85 -0.75 -0.10 4.06
N LEU A 86 -0.95 0.62 5.17
CA LEU A 86 -1.83 0.19 6.26
C LEU A 86 -3.28 0.02 5.79
N GLN A 87 -3.80 0.97 5.00
CA GLN A 87 -5.14 0.85 4.43
C GLN A 87 -5.27 -0.39 3.54
N LYS A 88 -4.28 -0.64 2.69
CA LYS A 88 -4.24 -1.83 1.83
C LYS A 88 -4.24 -3.13 2.65
N GLN A 89 -3.39 -3.22 3.68
CA GLN A 89 -3.33 -4.39 4.56
C GLN A 89 -4.64 -4.63 5.30
N LEU A 90 -5.27 -3.56 5.78
CA LEU A 90 -6.55 -3.65 6.49
C LEU A 90 -7.66 -4.13 5.54
N THR A 91 -7.69 -3.64 4.31
CA THR A 91 -8.59 -4.14 3.25
C THR A 91 -8.31 -5.60 2.91
N GLN A 92 -7.04 -6.01 2.75
CA GLN A 92 -6.67 -7.41 2.50
C GLN A 92 -7.18 -8.34 3.61
N SER A 93 -6.96 -7.97 4.86
CA SER A 93 -7.39 -8.76 6.01
C SER A 93 -8.91 -8.89 6.08
N ALA A 94 -9.65 -7.80 5.81
CA ALA A 94 -11.11 -7.84 5.77
C ALA A 94 -11.64 -8.77 4.67
N VAL A 95 -11.08 -8.67 3.45
CA VAL A 95 -11.44 -9.54 2.32
C VAL A 95 -11.07 -11.01 2.60
N GLN A 96 -9.88 -11.25 3.18
CA GLN A 96 -9.46 -12.59 3.61
C GLN A 96 -10.46 -13.19 4.59
N GLY A 97 -10.94 -12.40 5.56
CA GLY A 97 -11.95 -12.84 6.52
C GLY A 97 -13.27 -13.24 5.87
N ILE A 98 -13.71 -12.50 4.84
CA ILE A 98 -14.92 -12.84 4.08
C ILE A 98 -14.75 -14.15 3.31
N PHE A 99 -13.61 -14.30 2.62
CA PHE A 99 -13.31 -15.50 1.85
C PHE A 99 -13.13 -16.73 2.74
N ALA A 100 -12.42 -16.61 3.86
CA ALA A 100 -12.24 -17.69 4.82
C ALA A 100 -13.58 -18.17 5.41
N LYS A 101 -14.52 -17.26 5.73
CA LYS A 101 -15.87 -17.61 6.19
C LYS A 101 -16.65 -18.42 5.14
N ALA A 102 -16.36 -18.19 3.87
CA ALA A 102 -16.94 -18.93 2.75
C ALA A 102 -16.17 -20.21 2.40
N ASN A 103 -15.13 -20.56 3.17
CA ASN A 103 -14.20 -21.65 2.88
C ASN A 103 -13.44 -21.50 1.54
N LEU A 104 -13.29 -20.25 1.06
CA LEU A 104 -12.58 -19.85 -0.16
C LEU A 104 -11.18 -19.33 0.16
N SER A 105 -10.43 -20.06 0.98
CA SER A 105 -9.05 -19.74 1.33
C SER A 105 -8.05 -20.51 0.48
N GLY A 106 -6.96 -19.88 0.05
CA GLY A 106 -5.88 -20.53 -0.69
C GLY A 106 -5.20 -19.60 -1.69
N ASP A 107 -4.08 -20.05 -2.26
CA ASP A 107 -3.30 -19.28 -3.26
C ASP A 107 -4.13 -18.92 -4.51
N GLU A 108 -5.15 -19.70 -4.83
CA GLU A 108 -6.06 -19.49 -5.96
C GLU A 108 -6.81 -18.14 -5.89
N PHE A 109 -7.10 -17.67 -4.66
CA PHE A 109 -7.79 -16.40 -4.42
C PHE A 109 -6.83 -15.24 -4.12
N SER A 110 -5.52 -15.49 -4.07
CA SER A 110 -4.50 -14.46 -3.81
C SER A 110 -4.52 -13.33 -4.84
N GLY A 111 -4.78 -13.64 -6.12
CA GLY A 111 -4.92 -12.67 -7.19
C GLY A 111 -6.12 -11.75 -6.97
N MET A 112 -7.27 -12.30 -6.56
CA MET A 112 -8.46 -11.52 -6.25
C MET A 112 -8.29 -10.70 -4.97
N LEU A 113 -7.61 -11.25 -3.96
CA LEU A 113 -7.25 -10.52 -2.75
C LEU A 113 -6.40 -9.28 -3.05
N ASN A 114 -5.40 -9.43 -3.92
CA ASN A 114 -4.59 -8.31 -4.38
C ASN A 114 -5.42 -7.29 -5.17
N ALA A 115 -6.30 -7.73 -6.08
CA ALA A 115 -7.17 -6.85 -6.84
C ALA A 115 -8.13 -6.05 -5.94
N LEU A 116 -8.77 -6.71 -4.97
CA LEU A 116 -9.72 -6.07 -4.05
C LEU A 116 -9.03 -5.16 -3.03
N SER A 117 -7.76 -5.43 -2.69
CA SER A 117 -6.98 -4.57 -1.80
C SER A 117 -6.65 -3.19 -2.36
N ALA A 118 -6.73 -3.03 -3.68
CA ALA A 118 -6.58 -1.73 -4.34
C ALA A 118 -7.85 -0.87 -4.24
N LEU A 119 -8.99 -1.46 -3.83
CA LEU A 119 -10.23 -0.74 -3.61
C LEU A 119 -10.26 -0.15 -2.19
N GLY A 120 -11.14 0.85 -2.00
CA GLY A 120 -11.51 1.27 -0.66
C GLY A 120 -12.15 0.13 0.11
N LEU A 121 -11.90 0.08 1.43
CA LEU A 121 -12.29 -1.02 2.31
C LEU A 121 -13.76 -1.46 2.18
N GLU A 122 -14.70 -0.52 2.18
CA GLU A 122 -16.14 -0.84 2.08
C GLU A 122 -16.51 -1.38 0.69
N SER A 123 -15.94 -0.84 -0.37
CA SER A 123 -16.13 -1.36 -1.73
C SER A 123 -15.52 -2.75 -1.90
N ALA A 124 -14.34 -2.98 -1.31
CA ALA A 124 -13.68 -4.28 -1.31
C ALA A 124 -14.50 -5.34 -0.58
N LYS A 125 -15.03 -5.03 0.61
CA LYS A 125 -15.92 -5.92 1.37
C LYS A 125 -17.18 -6.26 0.57
N THR A 126 -17.87 -5.25 0.05
CA THR A 126 -19.08 -5.43 -0.75
C THR A 126 -18.82 -6.32 -1.97
N SER A 127 -17.69 -6.12 -2.64
CA SER A 127 -17.31 -6.90 -3.82
C SER A 127 -16.92 -8.33 -3.46
N ALA A 128 -16.21 -8.53 -2.35
CA ALA A 128 -15.89 -9.85 -1.81
C ALA A 128 -17.16 -10.61 -1.43
N GLU A 129 -18.10 -9.99 -0.72
CA GLU A 129 -19.39 -10.58 -0.34
C GLU A 129 -20.22 -10.96 -1.57
N ALA A 130 -20.29 -10.08 -2.59
CA ALA A 130 -20.99 -10.37 -3.84
C ALA A 130 -20.35 -11.54 -4.60
N PHE A 131 -19.02 -11.62 -4.62
CA PHE A 131 -18.28 -12.72 -5.23
C PHE A 131 -18.57 -14.05 -4.53
N VAL A 132 -18.48 -14.08 -3.21
CA VAL A 132 -18.82 -15.25 -2.38
C VAL A 132 -20.27 -15.69 -2.64
N ALA A 133 -21.22 -14.75 -2.58
CA ALA A 133 -22.62 -15.05 -2.82
C ALA A 133 -22.87 -15.61 -4.23
N GLY A 134 -22.11 -15.15 -5.23
CA GLY A 134 -22.15 -15.68 -6.59
C GLY A 134 -21.66 -17.13 -6.67
N ILE A 135 -20.59 -17.47 -5.94
CA ILE A 135 -20.11 -18.87 -5.85
C ILE A 135 -21.15 -19.74 -5.16
N SER A 136 -21.68 -19.33 -4.00
CA SER A 136 -22.67 -20.12 -3.27
C SER A 136 -23.91 -20.42 -4.12
N LYS A 137 -24.44 -19.43 -4.85
CA LYS A 137 -25.56 -19.64 -5.78
C LYS A 137 -25.23 -20.63 -6.90
N ARG A 138 -24.01 -20.57 -7.44
CA ARG A 138 -23.56 -21.48 -8.49
C ARG A 138 -23.43 -22.91 -7.96
N ASP A 139 -22.88 -23.09 -6.77
CA ASP A 139 -22.75 -24.40 -6.13
C ASP A 139 -24.11 -25.03 -5.84
N GLU A 140 -25.08 -24.25 -5.36
CA GLU A 140 -26.46 -24.71 -5.18
C GLU A 140 -27.11 -25.14 -6.50
N ALA A 141 -26.93 -24.34 -7.56
CA ALA A 141 -27.43 -24.67 -8.89
C ALA A 141 -26.78 -25.93 -9.46
N ASN A 142 -25.45 -26.06 -9.37
CA ASN A 142 -24.70 -27.23 -9.80
C ASN A 142 -25.11 -28.48 -9.01
N LYS A 143 -25.29 -28.38 -7.70
CA LYS A 143 -25.76 -29.49 -6.87
C LYS A 143 -27.17 -29.92 -7.28
N THR A 144 -28.06 -28.97 -7.52
CA THR A 144 -29.44 -29.25 -7.97
C THR A 144 -29.44 -29.93 -9.34
N GLN A 145 -28.62 -29.44 -10.28
CA GLN A 145 -28.47 -30.04 -11.59
C GLN A 145 -27.88 -31.45 -11.50
N TRP A 146 -26.81 -31.64 -10.73
CA TRP A 146 -26.20 -32.95 -10.51
C TRP A 146 -27.18 -33.94 -9.87
N GLN A 147 -27.98 -33.49 -8.90
CA GLN A 147 -29.04 -34.32 -8.32
C GLN A 147 -30.05 -34.72 -9.39
N LYS A 148 -30.55 -33.76 -10.17
CA LYS A 148 -31.49 -34.04 -11.27
C LYS A 148 -30.91 -35.03 -12.28
N GLU A 149 -29.70 -34.80 -12.77
CA GLU A 149 -29.02 -35.71 -13.72
C GLU A 149 -28.78 -37.09 -13.11
N THR A 150 -28.41 -37.16 -11.83
CA THR A 150 -28.24 -38.42 -11.12
C THR A 150 -29.58 -39.15 -11.01
N PHE A 151 -30.67 -38.49 -10.60
CA PHE A 151 -31.99 -39.12 -10.47
C PHE A 151 -32.63 -39.48 -11.81
N GLU A 152 -32.47 -38.66 -12.86
CA GLU A 152 -33.00 -38.94 -14.21
C GLU A 152 -32.25 -40.07 -14.92
N ASN A 153 -30.94 -40.20 -14.71
CA ASN A 153 -30.13 -41.24 -15.34
C ASN A 153 -29.93 -42.50 -14.47
N THR A 154 -30.36 -42.49 -13.20
CA THR A 154 -30.36 -43.70 -12.37
C THR A 154 -31.53 -44.59 -12.82
N PRO A 155 -31.28 -45.81 -13.33
CA PRO A 155 -32.38 -46.71 -13.70
C PRO A 155 -33.24 -47.00 -12.47
N ASN A 156 -34.53 -46.70 -12.55
CA ASN A 156 -35.49 -46.98 -11.48
C ASN A 156 -35.34 -48.46 -11.05
N PRO A 157 -35.07 -48.78 -9.77
CA PRO A 157 -35.08 -50.15 -9.30
C PRO A 157 -36.52 -50.65 -9.45
N GLY A 158 -36.76 -51.47 -10.47
CA GLY A 158 -38.09 -51.94 -10.83
C GLY A 158 -38.79 -52.59 -9.65
N ALA A 159 -39.66 -51.82 -8.99
CA ALA A 159 -40.61 -52.27 -7.99
C ALA A 159 -41.98 -51.77 -8.43
N GLY A 160 -42.53 -52.43 -9.44
CA GLY A 160 -43.83 -52.15 -10.02
C GLY A 160 -43.92 -52.91 -11.33
N ASP A 161 -44.99 -53.68 -11.50
CA ASP A 161 -45.26 -54.42 -12.73
C ASP A 161 -45.05 -53.51 -13.97
N PRO A 162 -44.38 -53.99 -15.01
CA PRO A 162 -44.10 -53.17 -16.18
C PRO A 162 -45.43 -52.72 -16.81
N PRO A 163 -45.57 -51.44 -17.21
CA PRO A 163 -46.65 -51.05 -18.10
C PRO A 163 -46.57 -51.92 -19.37
N ALA A 164 -47.73 -52.28 -19.91
CA ALA A 164 -47.95 -53.33 -20.91
C ALA A 164 -47.20 -53.18 -22.26
N ASN A 165 -46.28 -52.23 -22.39
CA ASN A 165 -45.55 -51.95 -23.62
C ASN A 165 -44.07 -51.63 -23.39
N THR A 166 -43.41 -52.35 -22.47
CA THR A 166 -41.95 -52.32 -22.33
C THR A 166 -41.41 -53.73 -22.48
N ASP A 167 -40.43 -53.89 -23.38
CA ASP A 167 -39.77 -55.15 -23.68
C ASP A 167 -39.28 -55.84 -22.40
N PRO A 168 -39.83 -57.01 -22.03
CA PRO A 168 -39.53 -57.68 -20.75
C PRO A 168 -38.09 -58.21 -20.65
N GLY A 169 -37.29 -58.07 -21.72
CA GLY A 169 -35.90 -58.53 -21.77
C GLY A 169 -34.85 -57.49 -21.41
N LYS A 170 -35.18 -56.19 -21.38
CA LYS A 170 -34.18 -55.14 -21.06
C LYS A 170 -34.01 -55.00 -19.54
N LYS A 171 -33.07 -55.77 -19.00
CA LYS A 171 -32.61 -55.64 -17.62
C LYS A 171 -31.96 -54.27 -17.42
N SER A 172 -32.28 -53.61 -16.31
CA SER A 172 -31.65 -52.35 -15.96
C SER A 172 -30.18 -52.56 -15.61
N ALA A 173 -29.34 -51.54 -15.86
CA ALA A 173 -27.92 -51.59 -15.47
C ALA A 173 -27.75 -51.83 -13.96
N ALA A 174 -28.70 -51.38 -13.14
CA ALA A 174 -28.73 -51.64 -11.71
C ALA A 174 -28.99 -53.13 -11.38
N ALA A 175 -29.86 -53.81 -12.13
CA ALA A 175 -30.10 -55.25 -11.98
C ALA A 175 -28.87 -56.09 -12.35
N GLU A 176 -28.10 -55.65 -13.35
CA GLU A 176 -26.85 -56.31 -13.73
C GLU A 176 -25.76 -56.13 -12.67
N TYR A 177 -25.60 -54.92 -12.13
CA TYR A 177 -24.65 -54.63 -11.06
C TYR A 177 -24.96 -55.41 -9.78
N ALA A 178 -26.23 -55.44 -9.35
CA ALA A 178 -26.66 -56.21 -8.18
C ALA A 178 -26.39 -57.71 -8.35
N LYS A 179 -26.62 -58.25 -9.57
CA LYS A 179 -26.34 -59.65 -9.86
C LYS A 179 -24.85 -59.97 -9.81
N GLN A 180 -23.99 -59.11 -10.39
CA GLN A 180 -22.54 -59.27 -10.31
C GLN A 180 -22.02 -59.17 -8.88
N TYR A 181 -22.54 -58.23 -8.09
CA TYR A 181 -22.16 -58.11 -6.68
C TYR A 181 -22.50 -59.38 -5.89
N CYS A 182 -23.72 -59.91 -6.05
CA CYS A 182 -24.14 -61.15 -5.40
C CYS A 182 -23.33 -62.37 -5.88
N GLN A 183 -23.00 -62.45 -7.17
CA GLN A 183 -22.16 -63.53 -7.71
C GLN A 183 -20.73 -63.48 -7.16
N ASN A 184 -20.16 -62.28 -7.02
CA ASN A 184 -18.79 -62.10 -6.51
C ASN A 184 -18.68 -62.26 -4.99
N LYS A 185 -19.80 -62.18 -4.25
CA LYS A 185 -19.84 -62.28 -2.79
C LYS A 185 -20.42 -63.61 -2.28
N ASN A 186 -20.76 -64.54 -3.16
CA ASN A 186 -21.16 -65.88 -2.75
C ASN A 186 -19.90 -66.68 -2.34
N PRO A 187 -19.73 -67.08 -1.07
CA PRO A 187 -18.61 -67.91 -0.68
C PRO A 187 -18.71 -69.26 -1.40
N GLN A 188 -17.63 -69.65 -2.09
CA GLN A 188 -17.52 -71.00 -2.65
C GLN A 188 -17.68 -72.03 -1.52
N PRO A 189 -18.49 -73.09 -1.69
CA PRO A 189 -18.58 -74.15 -0.70
C PRO A 189 -17.20 -74.79 -0.55
N VAL A 190 -16.66 -74.74 0.67
CA VAL A 190 -15.38 -75.36 1.00
C VAL A 190 -15.56 -76.87 0.87
N ALA A 191 -14.96 -77.47 -0.16
CA ALA A 191 -14.95 -78.92 -0.32
C ALA A 191 -14.18 -79.54 0.86
N THR A 192 -14.88 -80.32 1.68
CA THR A 192 -14.26 -81.16 2.71
C THR A 192 -13.65 -82.39 2.02
N PRO A 193 -12.35 -82.69 2.20
CA PRO A 193 -11.73 -83.86 1.59
C PRO A 193 -12.17 -85.14 2.31
N ILE A 194 -12.55 -86.13 1.51
CA ILE A 194 -12.93 -87.48 1.92
C ILE A 194 -11.64 -88.25 2.26
N VAL A 195 -11.50 -88.76 3.49
CA VAL A 195 -10.44 -89.70 3.87
C VAL A 195 -11.07 -90.98 4.44
N GLY A 196 -10.98 -92.05 3.65
CA GLY A 196 -10.44 -93.35 4.05
C GLY A 196 -11.06 -94.08 5.25
N THR A 197 -11.82 -95.13 4.91
CA THR A 197 -11.97 -96.42 5.60
C THR A 197 -10.84 -96.82 6.58
N GLN A 198 -11.24 -97.24 7.79
CA GLN A 198 -10.56 -98.30 8.54
C GLN A 198 -11.61 -99.22 9.22
N PRO A 199 -11.30 -100.53 9.40
CA PRO A 199 -12.28 -101.59 9.61
C PRO A 199 -12.50 -101.95 11.09
N GLY A 200 -13.71 -102.44 11.39
CA GLY A 200 -14.01 -103.49 12.38
C GLY A 200 -13.89 -103.14 13.87
N THR A 201 -14.98 -103.38 14.61
CA THR A 201 -14.97 -104.11 15.90
C THR A 201 -16.38 -104.67 16.15
N LEU A 202 -16.45 -106.00 16.27
CA LEU A 202 -17.59 -106.77 16.78
C LEU A 202 -17.96 -106.29 18.19
N ILE A 203 -19.26 -106.19 18.51
CA ILE A 203 -20.00 -107.07 19.45
C ILE A 203 -21.48 -107.06 19.03
#